data_AF-A0A3A9WFN1-F1
#
_entry.id   AF-A0A3A9WFN1-F1
#
_cell.length_a   1.000
_cell.length_b   1.000
_cell.length_c   1.000
_cell.angle_alpha   90.00
_cell.angle_beta   90.00
_cell.angle_gamma   90.00
#
_symmetry.space_group_name_H-M   'P 1'
#
loop_
_entity.id
_entity.type
_entity.pdbx_description
1 polymer ?
#
loop_
_entity_poly.entity_id
_entity_poly.type
_entity_poly.pdbx_seq_one_letter_code
_entity_poly.pdbx_strand_id
1 'polypeptide(L)'
;MARISAETRARNEQAVRAAMDRLLKGNLPPGGSCDLKTLATEAGVTRTAFYPKKNHDGTIRPGPYQHLAEEFERRLRTLQEAGEVVDPRISQIERLKAKVDELKERLAQQDECVAELTTFKELAVSRLAAQHDEIVRLREQAAALGNVRRLPAARPGRAPYGSCS
;
A
#
# COMPACT_ATOMS: atom_id res chain seq x y z
N MET A 1 30.92 38.48 1.65
CA MET A 1 31.20 37.03 1.53
C MET A 1 32.61 36.86 0.99
N ALA A 2 33.47 36.15 1.71
CA ALA A 2 34.85 35.89 1.30
C ALA A 2 34.89 35.33 -0.13
N ARG A 3 35.75 35.91 -0.99
CA ARG A 3 36.04 35.37 -2.31
C ARG A 3 36.68 34.00 -2.09
N ILE A 4 35.97 32.94 -2.45
CA ILE A 4 36.53 31.60 -2.55
C ILE A 4 37.75 31.71 -3.49
N SER A 5 38.92 31.25 -3.06
CA SER A 5 40.11 31.27 -3.92
C SER A 5 39.85 30.42 -5.16
N ALA A 6 40.51 30.73 -6.28
CA ALA A 6 40.38 29.95 -7.51
C ALA A 6 40.69 28.45 -7.28
N GLU A 7 41.65 28.17 -6.41
CA GLU A 7 42.02 26.82 -6.00
C GLU A 7 40.89 26.10 -5.24
N THR A 8 40.27 26.76 -4.25
CA THR A 8 39.14 26.19 -3.51
C THR A 8 37.93 25.98 -4.43
N ARG A 9 37.72 26.88 -5.40
CA ARG A 9 36.67 26.71 -6.40
C ARG A 9 36.92 25.46 -7.25
N ALA A 10 38.13 25.30 -7.79
CA ALA A 10 38.50 24.14 -8.61
C ALA A 10 38.38 22.82 -7.83
N ARG A 11 38.85 22.78 -6.57
CA ARG A 11 38.71 21.62 -5.69
C ARG A 11 37.25 21.23 -5.48
N ASN A 12 36.39 22.21 -5.20
CA ASN A 12 34.96 21.98 -5.02
C ASN A 12 34.28 21.50 -6.31
N GLU A 13 34.63 22.06 -7.48
CA GLU A 13 34.10 21.58 -8.76
C GLU A 13 34.51 20.13 -9.03
N GLN A 14 35.74 19.75 -8.72
CA GLN A 14 36.20 18.36 -8.83
C GLN A 14 35.44 17.44 -7.87
N ALA A 15 35.21 17.88 -6.62
CA ALA A 15 34.40 17.13 -5.66
C ALA A 15 32.95 16.96 -6.12
N VAL A 16 32.33 18.00 -6.68
CA VAL A 16 30.98 17.94 -7.24
C VAL A 16 30.93 16.96 -8.42
N ARG A 17 31.88 17.01 -9.35
CA ARG A 17 31.92 16.05 -10.48
C ARG A 17 32.11 14.61 -10.00
N ALA A 18 32.99 14.36 -9.04
CA ALA A 18 33.19 13.03 -8.47
C ALA A 18 31.93 12.52 -7.74
N ALA A 19 31.23 13.38 -6.99
CA ALA A 19 29.96 13.04 -6.37
C ALA A 19 28.88 12.76 -7.43
N MET A 20 28.82 13.57 -8.49
CA MET A 20 27.91 13.41 -9.62
C MET A 20 28.03 12.01 -10.24
N ASP A 21 29.26 11.59 -10.58
CA ASP A 21 29.50 10.29 -11.20
C ASP A 21 29.16 9.13 -10.25
N ARG A 22 29.35 9.28 -8.94
CA ARG A 22 28.93 8.26 -7.95
C ARG A 22 27.41 8.14 -7.89
N LEU A 23 26.70 9.25 -7.79
CA LEU A 23 25.23 9.26 -7.70
C LEU A 23 24.58 8.74 -8.98
N LEU A 24 25.09 9.13 -10.16
CA LEU A 24 24.56 8.66 -11.45
C LEU A 24 24.81 7.17 -11.70
N LYS A 25 25.80 6.56 -11.03
CA LYS A 25 26.02 5.10 -11.04
C LYS A 25 25.14 4.35 -10.03
N GLY A 26 24.28 5.04 -9.29
CA GLY A 26 23.44 4.44 -8.25
C GLY A 26 24.16 4.19 -6.92
N ASN A 27 25.41 4.66 -6.75
CA ASN A 27 26.12 4.61 -5.47
C ASN A 27 25.62 5.72 -4.54
N LEU A 28 24.39 5.58 -4.06
CA LEU A 28 23.72 6.55 -3.21
C LEU A 28 24.14 6.33 -1.74
N PRO A 29 24.38 7.42 -0.98
CA PRO A 29 24.59 7.30 0.46
C PRO A 29 23.30 6.81 1.17
N PRO A 30 23.40 6.17 2.35
CA PRO A 30 22.23 5.69 3.09
C PRO A 30 21.19 6.80 3.31
N GLY A 31 19.95 6.56 2.85
CA GLY A 31 18.86 7.53 2.94
C GLY A 31 18.92 8.70 1.95
N GLY A 32 19.97 8.78 1.13
CA GLY A 32 20.13 9.79 0.08
C GLY A 32 19.37 9.47 -1.21
N SER A 33 19.18 10.48 -2.05
CA SER A 33 18.59 10.36 -3.40
C SER A 33 19.63 10.65 -4.48
N CYS A 34 19.30 10.27 -5.71
CA CYS A 34 19.93 10.91 -6.87
C CYS A 34 19.34 12.32 -7.09
N ASP A 35 19.60 13.26 -6.17
CA ASP A 35 19.11 14.65 -6.21
C ASP A 35 20.22 15.68 -5.91
N LEU A 36 19.95 16.96 -6.23
CA LEU A 36 20.89 18.06 -6.00
C LEU A 36 21.19 18.30 -4.51
N LYS A 37 20.31 17.87 -3.60
CA LYS A 37 20.53 18.01 -2.16
C LYS A 37 21.64 17.05 -1.72
N THR A 38 21.53 15.79 -2.13
CA THR A 38 22.51 14.74 -1.85
C THR A 38 23.82 15.04 -2.55
N LEU A 39 23.78 15.56 -3.79
CA LEU A 39 24.98 16.04 -4.49
C LEU A 39 25.71 17.15 -3.70
N ALA A 40 24.98 18.12 -3.16
CA ALA A 40 25.56 19.19 -2.35
C ALA A 40 26.25 18.64 -1.09
N THR A 41 25.55 17.75 -0.37
CA THR A 41 26.05 17.12 0.85
C THR A 41 27.29 16.28 0.58
N GLU A 42 27.27 15.41 -0.44
CA GLU A 42 28.39 14.54 -0.81
C GLU A 42 29.61 15.32 -1.32
N ALA A 43 29.40 16.46 -1.97
CA ALA A 43 30.48 17.31 -2.45
C ALA A 43 30.99 18.32 -1.41
N GLY A 44 30.39 18.36 -0.21
CA GLY A 44 30.76 19.32 0.84
C GLY A 44 30.47 20.78 0.49
N VAL A 45 29.54 21.04 -0.44
CA VAL A 45 29.16 22.40 -0.86
C VAL A 45 27.76 22.77 -0.36
N THR A 46 27.50 24.06 -0.20
CA THR A 46 26.15 24.51 0.16
C THR A 46 25.19 24.33 -1.01
N ARG A 47 23.98 23.82 -0.76
CA ARG A 47 22.97 23.62 -1.81
C ARG A 47 22.65 24.91 -2.58
N THR A 48 22.73 26.07 -1.91
CA THR A 48 22.51 27.38 -2.55
C THR A 48 23.59 27.77 -3.55
N ALA A 49 24.71 27.05 -3.62
CA ALA A 49 25.76 27.24 -4.60
C ALA A 49 25.36 26.79 -6.02
N PHE A 50 24.35 25.92 -6.12
CA PHE A 50 23.78 25.43 -7.38
C PHE A 50 22.71 26.35 -7.98
N TYR A 51 22.16 27.27 -7.19
CA TYR A 51 21.08 28.13 -7.62
C TYR A 51 21.56 29.54 -7.95
N PRO A 52 20.88 30.23 -8.89
CA PRO A 52 21.12 31.64 -9.15
C PRO A 52 20.86 32.47 -7.89
N LYS A 53 21.63 33.55 -7.73
CA LYS A 53 21.54 34.47 -6.59
C LYS A 53 21.18 35.86 -7.09
N LYS A 54 20.32 36.56 -6.33
CA LYS A 54 20.05 37.98 -6.57
C LYS A 54 21.18 38.84 -5.99
N ASN A 55 21.62 39.81 -6.77
CA ASN A 55 22.51 40.88 -6.34
C ASN A 55 21.71 41.99 -5.65
N HIS A 56 22.41 42.89 -4.97
CA HIS A 56 21.81 44.03 -4.28
C HIS A 56 21.08 44.99 -5.25
N ASP A 57 21.53 45.06 -6.50
CA ASP A 57 20.94 45.85 -7.58
C ASP A 57 19.73 45.16 -8.25
N GLY A 58 19.29 44.00 -7.74
CA GLY A 58 18.18 43.22 -8.30
C GLY A 58 18.56 42.32 -9.48
N THR A 59 19.80 42.39 -9.99
CA THR A 59 20.26 41.52 -11.08
C THR A 59 20.45 40.08 -10.60
N ILE A 60 20.25 39.11 -11.50
CA ILE A 60 20.45 37.69 -11.21
C ILE A 60 21.85 37.29 -11.68
N ARG A 61 22.67 36.79 -10.75
CA ARG A 61 23.94 36.15 -11.07
C ARG A 61 23.84 34.64 -10.97
N PRO A 62 24.53 33.88 -11.84
CA PRO A 62 24.56 32.44 -11.72
C PRO A 62 25.24 32.01 -10.42
N GLY A 63 24.78 30.88 -9.86
CA GLY A 63 25.45 30.24 -8.73
C GLY A 63 26.87 29.79 -9.13
N PRO A 64 27.84 29.74 -8.19
CA PRO A 64 29.21 29.35 -8.51
C PRO A 64 29.32 27.96 -9.16
N TYR A 65 28.39 27.05 -8.85
CA TYR A 65 28.35 25.68 -9.39
C TYR A 65 27.06 25.38 -10.16
N GLN A 66 26.30 26.41 -10.58
CA GLN A 66 25.02 26.22 -11.26
C GLN A 66 25.13 25.36 -12.53
N HIS A 67 26.18 25.56 -13.32
CA HIS A 67 26.45 24.76 -14.52
C HIS A 67 26.61 23.25 -14.22
N LEU A 68 27.13 22.89 -13.04
CA LEU A 68 27.26 21.48 -12.62
C LEU A 68 25.90 20.89 -12.21
N ALA A 69 25.01 21.71 -11.66
CA ALA A 69 23.64 21.27 -11.38
C ALA A 69 22.88 21.00 -12.68
N GLU A 70 22.98 21.91 -13.65
CA GLU A 70 22.38 21.75 -14.98
C GLU A 70 22.95 20.52 -15.72
N GLU A 71 24.26 20.28 -15.60
CA GLU A 71 24.89 19.07 -16.13
C GLU A 71 24.37 17.80 -15.47
N PHE A 72 24.28 17.77 -14.13
CA PHE A 72 23.77 16.62 -13.40
C PHE A 72 22.33 16.31 -13.79
N GLU A 73 21.45 17.32 -13.82
CA GLU A 73 20.06 17.16 -14.22
C GLU A 73 19.93 16.66 -15.66
N ARG A 74 20.73 17.19 -16.58
CA ARG A 74 20.74 16.73 -17.98
C ARG A 74 21.15 15.26 -18.07
N ARG A 75 22.24 14.86 -17.41
CA ARG A 75 22.70 13.46 -17.40
C ARG A 75 21.68 12.52 -16.75
N LEU A 76 21.07 12.96 -15.64
CA LEU A 76 20.03 12.19 -14.95
C LEU A 76 18.81 11.96 -15.85
N ARG A 77 18.36 13.00 -16.57
CA ARG A 77 17.26 12.87 -17.55
C ARG A 77 17.62 11.90 -18.66
N THR A 78 18.82 11.98 -19.23
CA THR A 78 19.25 11.03 -20.27
C THR A 78 19.23 9.58 -19.78
N LEU A 79 19.65 9.32 -18.54
CA LEU A 79 19.57 7.97 -17.95
C LEU A 79 18.11 7.52 -17.75
N GLN A 80 17.25 8.40 -17.27
CA GLN A 80 15.82 8.11 -17.11
C GLN A 80 15.13 7.84 -18.45
N GLU A 81 15.44 8.63 -19.49
CA GLU A 81 14.95 8.43 -20.86
C GLU A 81 15.45 7.10 -21.46
N ALA A 82 16.66 6.66 -21.09
CA ALA A 82 17.19 5.35 -21.45
C ALA A 82 16.59 4.18 -20.65
N GLY A 83 15.72 4.46 -19.66
CA GLY A 83 15.09 3.45 -18.80
C GLY A 83 15.95 2.98 -17.62
N GLU A 84 17.07 3.64 -17.35
CA GLU A 84 17.94 3.29 -16.22
C GLU A 84 17.35 3.80 -14.90
N VAL A 85 17.18 2.88 -13.94
CA VAL A 85 16.72 3.22 -12.59
C VAL A 85 17.92 3.60 -11.73
N VAL A 86 18.24 4.88 -11.70
CA VAL A 86 19.36 5.42 -10.92
C VAL A 86 19.07 5.43 -9.41
N ASP A 87 17.82 5.66 -9.01
CA ASP A 87 17.40 5.62 -7.60
C ASP A 87 16.49 4.40 -7.34
N PRO A 88 16.97 3.36 -6.62
CA PRO A 88 16.21 2.14 -6.38
C PRO A 88 14.93 2.38 -5.58
N ARG A 89 14.82 3.52 -4.87
CA ARG A 89 13.61 3.87 -4.13
C ARG A 89 12.45 4.21 -5.06
N ILE A 90 12.71 4.67 -6.28
CA ILE A 90 11.65 4.96 -7.25
C ILE A 90 10.93 3.65 -7.61
N SER A 91 11.68 2.61 -8.00
CA SER A 91 11.10 1.29 -8.25
C SER A 91 10.45 0.69 -7.01
N GLN A 92 11.00 0.93 -5.82
CA GLN A 92 10.37 0.51 -4.58
C GLN A 92 9.02 1.22 -4.35
N ILE A 93 8.94 2.53 -4.62
CA ILE A 93 7.71 3.31 -4.52
C ILE A 93 6.66 2.80 -5.51
N GLU A 94 7.04 2.55 -6.76
CA GLU A 94 6.13 2.02 -7.78
C GLU A 94 5.58 0.65 -7.39
N ARG A 95 6.46 -0.26 -6.95
CA ARG A 95 6.05 -1.57 -6.44
C ARG A 95 5.13 -1.45 -5.23
N LEU A 96 5.39 -0.52 -4.31
CA LEU A 96 4.55 -0.31 -3.14
C LEU A 96 3.19 0.28 -3.52
N LYS A 97 3.12 1.20 -4.48
CA LYS A 97 1.86 1.72 -5.02
C LYS A 97 1.01 0.60 -5.61
N ALA A 98 1.59 -0.22 -6.47
CA ALA A 98 0.90 -1.38 -7.06
C ALA A 98 0.33 -2.32 -5.98
N LYS A 99 1.12 -2.61 -4.93
CA LYS A 99 0.65 -3.42 -3.80
C LYS A 99 -0.46 -2.76 -3.00
N VAL A 100 -0.39 -1.45 -2.78
CA VAL A 100 -1.45 -0.71 -2.08
C VAL A 100 -2.74 -0.74 -2.89
N ASP A 101 -2.66 -0.59 -4.20
CA ASP A 101 -3.83 -0.63 -5.07
C ASP A 101 -4.45 -2.04 -5.10
N GLU A 102 -3.64 -3.10 -5.21
CA GLU A 102 -4.09 -4.50 -5.10
C GLU A 102 -4.78 -4.78 -3.77
N LEU A 103 -4.19 -4.32 -2.65
CA LEU A 103 -4.76 -4.53 -1.32
C LEU A 103 -6.09 -3.79 -1.13
N LYS A 104 -6.22 -2.58 -1.69
CA LYS A 104 -7.48 -1.83 -1.66
C LYS A 104 -8.58 -2.53 -2.44
N GLU A 105 -8.26 -3.06 -3.61
CA GLU A 105 -9.21 -3.81 -4.42
C GLU A 105 -9.69 -5.07 -3.68
N ARG A 106 -8.76 -5.84 -3.11
CA ARG A 106 -9.10 -7.02 -2.31
C ARG A 106 -9.94 -6.69 -1.09
N LEU A 107 -9.66 -5.57 -0.42
CA LEU A 107 -10.43 -5.12 0.73
C LEU A 107 -11.86 -4.76 0.31
N ALA A 108 -12.03 -4.02 -0.79
CA ALA A 108 -13.36 -3.69 -1.32
C ALA A 108 -14.18 -4.93 -1.67
N GLN A 109 -13.56 -5.94 -2.31
CA GLN A 109 -14.21 -7.22 -2.62
C GLN A 109 -14.62 -7.98 -1.34
N GLN A 110 -13.78 -7.95 -0.31
CA GLN A 110 -14.12 -8.58 0.98
C GLN A 110 -15.26 -7.87 1.68
N ASP A 111 -15.27 -6.53 1.69
CA ASP A 111 -16.33 -5.73 2.30
C ASP A 111 -17.68 -5.97 1.59
N GLU A 112 -17.68 -6.06 0.26
CA GLU A 112 -18.87 -6.42 -0.54
C GLU A 112 -19.39 -7.82 -0.18
N CYS A 113 -18.50 -8.83 -0.16
CA CYS A 113 -18.88 -10.19 0.21
C CYS A 113 -19.41 -10.29 1.65
N VAL A 114 -18.81 -9.55 2.60
CA VAL A 114 -19.29 -9.50 3.98
C VAL A 114 -20.68 -8.85 4.05
N ALA A 115 -20.94 -7.80 3.29
CA ALA A 115 -22.26 -7.17 3.24
C ALA A 115 -23.32 -8.13 2.67
N GLU A 116 -23.01 -8.83 1.58
CA GLU A 116 -23.90 -9.84 0.99
C GLU A 116 -24.20 -10.98 1.98
N LEU A 117 -23.17 -11.54 2.62
CA LEU A 117 -23.35 -12.61 3.60
C LEU A 117 -24.14 -12.16 4.83
N THR A 118 -23.96 -10.92 5.24
CA THR A 118 -24.70 -10.34 6.38
C THR A 118 -26.18 -10.20 6.04
N THR A 119 -26.51 -9.60 4.89
CA THR A 119 -27.90 -9.46 4.44
C THR A 119 -28.58 -10.82 4.21
N PHE A 120 -27.86 -11.78 3.62
CA PHE A 120 -28.34 -13.15 3.46
C PHE A 120 -28.65 -13.81 4.81
N LYS A 121 -27.73 -13.70 5.78
CA LYS A 121 -27.91 -14.27 7.13
C LYS A 121 -29.12 -13.67 7.83
N GLU A 122 -29.29 -12.36 7.79
CA GLU A 122 -30.44 -11.67 8.40
C GLU A 122 -31.77 -12.17 7.83
N LEU A 123 -31.85 -12.28 6.50
CA LEU A 123 -33.03 -12.80 5.82
C LEU A 123 -33.31 -14.27 6.16
N ALA A 124 -32.27 -15.11 6.16
CA ALA A 124 -32.39 -16.54 6.47
C ALA A 124 -32.89 -16.76 7.91
N VAL A 125 -32.31 -16.04 8.87
CA VAL A 125 -32.72 -16.11 10.29
C VAL A 125 -34.16 -15.64 10.46
N SER A 126 -34.55 -14.53 9.82
CA SER A 126 -35.92 -14.01 9.89
C SER A 126 -36.94 -15.01 9.33
N ARG A 127 -36.62 -15.67 8.21
CA ARG A 127 -37.48 -16.70 7.61
C ARG A 127 -37.61 -17.93 8.49
N LEU A 128 -36.50 -18.40 9.05
CA LEU A 128 -36.50 -19.55 9.96
C LEU A 128 -37.32 -19.26 11.23
N ALA A 129 -37.20 -18.06 11.79
CA ALA A 129 -38.01 -17.63 12.93
C ALA A 129 -39.51 -17.61 12.57
N ALA A 130 -39.88 -16.98 11.45
CA ALA A 130 -41.28 -16.94 11.01
C ALA A 130 -41.86 -18.35 10.73
N GLN A 131 -41.07 -19.25 10.12
CA GLN A 131 -41.46 -20.64 9.91
C GLN A 131 -41.62 -21.41 11.22
N HIS A 132 -40.72 -21.17 12.19
CA HIS A 132 -40.81 -21.78 13.51
C HIS A 132 -42.08 -21.36 14.23
N ASP A 133 -42.38 -20.05 14.25
CA ASP A 133 -43.57 -19.51 14.89
C ASP A 133 -44.85 -20.07 14.25
N GLU A 134 -44.88 -20.20 12.93
CA GLU A 134 -46.02 -20.79 12.22
C GLU A 134 -46.19 -22.28 12.54
N ILE A 135 -45.11 -23.05 12.62
CA ILE A 135 -45.17 -24.46 13.03
C ILE A 135 -45.71 -24.59 14.47
N VAL A 136 -45.27 -23.71 15.38
CA VAL A 136 -45.77 -23.68 16.76
C VAL A 136 -47.26 -23.39 16.77
N ARG A 137 -47.70 -22.34 16.06
CA ARG A 137 -49.12 -21.97 15.93
C ARG A 137 -49.98 -23.11 15.38
N LEU A 138 -49.54 -23.76 14.31
CA LEU A 138 -50.26 -24.88 13.69
C LEU A 138 -50.34 -26.09 14.63
N ARG A 139 -49.28 -26.38 15.38
CA ARG A 139 -49.29 -27.46 16.39
C ARG A 139 -50.26 -27.18 17.51
N GLU A 140 -50.33 -25.95 18.00
CA GLU A 140 -51.28 -25.53 19.03
C GLU A 140 -52.73 -25.65 18.54
N GLN A 141 -53.02 -25.17 17.32
CA GLN A 141 -54.34 -25.31 16.69
C GLN A 141 -54.74 -26.79 16.52
N ALA A 142 -53.83 -27.63 16.04
CA ALA A 142 -54.10 -29.05 15.84
C ALA A 142 -54.35 -29.80 17.16
N ALA A 143 -53.65 -29.41 18.23
CA ALA A 143 -53.90 -29.94 19.58
C ALA A 143 -55.27 -29.49 20.13
N ALA A 144 -55.63 -28.21 19.95
CA ALA A 144 -56.90 -27.66 20.41
C ALA A 144 -58.12 -28.29 19.72
N LEU A 145 -58.02 -28.61 18.43
CA LEU A 145 -59.09 -29.27 17.68
C LEU A 145 -59.27 -30.75 18.01
N GLY A 146 -58.38 -31.37 18.81
CA GLY A 146 -58.49 -32.78 19.20
C GLY A 146 -58.29 -33.80 18.07
N ASN A 147 -57.94 -33.35 16.86
CA ASN A 147 -57.83 -34.17 15.66
C ASN A 147 -56.52 -34.98 15.59
N VAL A 148 -55.57 -34.73 16.50
CA VAL A 148 -54.25 -35.39 16.52
C VAL A 148 -54.16 -36.32 17.72
N ARG A 149 -54.27 -37.63 17.49
CA ARG A 149 -54.08 -38.68 18.51
C ARG A 149 -52.59 -39.05 18.58
N ARG A 150 -51.94 -38.83 19.72
CA ARG A 150 -50.58 -39.35 19.97
C ARG A 150 -50.63 -40.87 19.91
N LEU A 151 -49.96 -41.47 18.93
CA LEU A 151 -49.79 -42.92 18.90
C LEU A 151 -48.91 -43.34 20.09
N PRO A 152 -49.32 -44.34 20.87
CA PRO A 152 -48.46 -44.85 21.94
C PRO A 152 -47.15 -45.36 21.34
N ALA A 153 -46.03 -45.00 21.96
CA ALA A 153 -44.73 -45.55 21.60
C ALA A 153 -44.84 -47.08 21.60
N ALA A 154 -44.34 -47.73 20.53
CA ALA A 154 -44.40 -49.16 20.38
C ALA A 154 -43.87 -49.83 21.67
N ARG A 155 -44.75 -50.56 22.35
CA ARG A 155 -44.41 -51.34 23.53
C ARG A 155 -43.28 -52.29 23.09
N PRO A 156 -42.12 -52.35 23.77
CA PRO A 156 -41.11 -53.35 23.45
C PRO A 156 -41.79 -54.72 23.56
N GLY A 157 -41.99 -55.34 22.40
CA GLY A 157 -42.73 -56.58 22.29
C GLY A 157 -42.04 -57.65 23.11
N ARG A 158 -42.75 -58.20 24.09
CA ARG A 158 -42.41 -59.50 24.66
C ARG A 158 -42.64 -60.52 23.54
N ALA A 159 -41.55 -60.93 22.88
CA ALA A 159 -41.59 -61.93 21.84
C ALA A 159 -42.21 -63.24 22.39
N PRO A 160 -43.15 -63.88 21.67
CA PRO A 160 -43.70 -65.16 22.08
C PRO A 160 -42.81 -66.28 21.52
N TYR A 161 -41.61 -66.44 22.06
CA TYR A 161 -40.81 -67.64 21.79
C TYR A 161 -40.83 -68.52 23.03
N GLY A 162 -41.48 -69.66 22.88
CA GLY A 162 -41.59 -70.71 23.88
C GLY A 162 -40.20 -71.27 24.21
N SER A 163 -40.02 -71.57 25.49
CA SER A 163 -38.93 -72.39 25.99
C SER A 163 -39.05 -73.80 25.41
N CYS A 164 -38.11 -74.20 24.55
CA CYS A 164 -37.84 -75.61 24.31
C CYS A 164 -36.85 -76.10 25.38
N SER A 165 -37.28 -77.12 26.13
CA SER A 165 -36.56 -78.06 27.01
C SER A 165 -35.11 -77.76 27.37
#